data_AF-A0A7G6WU29-F1
#
_entry.id   AF-A0A7G6WU29-F1
#
_cell.length_a   1.000
_cell.length_b   1.000
_cell.length_c   1.000
_cell.angle_alpha   90.00
_cell.angle_beta   90.00
_cell.angle_gamma   90.00
#
_symmetry.space_group_name_H-M   'P 1'
#
loop_
_entity.id
_entity.type
_entity.pdbx_description
1 polymer ?
#
loop_
_entity_poly.entity_id
_entity_poly.type
_entity_poly.pdbx_seq_one_letter_code
_entity_poly.pdbx_strand_id
1 'polypeptide(L)'
;MPGGSTSPTTGELTNRSDGLQVITAAAKVLTAVTTEFQPRSRVELGAKLLGDAHALDEDRLLHLVVLRGLAAASGRTLPSAAGERRELWQAYGVTPDLISATCLTLGLRPDGEDRVSHRLRLAADAGDPVHLTAWDLRHCELSLPRGEPVLVCENPRVLEAIAETFGGHRLVVCTSGEPNTVVTTVLERLVPAARLRYHGDFDWAGIAIANRLVARFSVVPWLMTAANYEAGLQPGSPELLDPPTEPSWDAELGAAMRLNGLAVHEESVLPTLLTELREPAVAASRSTG
;
A
#
# COMPACT_ATOMS: atom_id res chain seq x y z
N MET A 1 36.21 40.89 37.52
CA MET A 1 35.70 40.40 36.22
C MET A 1 34.81 39.20 36.50
N PRO A 2 33.47 39.31 36.46
CA PRO A 2 32.63 38.15 36.68
C PRO A 2 32.68 37.25 35.43
N GLY A 3 32.97 35.97 35.65
CA GLY A 3 32.93 34.95 34.60
C GLY A 3 31.50 34.76 34.11
N GLY A 4 31.29 35.01 32.82
CA GLY A 4 30.04 34.68 32.16
C GLY A 4 29.86 33.16 32.14
N SER A 5 28.90 32.67 32.92
CA SER A 5 28.32 31.34 32.72
C SER A 5 27.58 31.37 31.38
N THR A 6 28.25 30.92 30.32
CA THR A 6 27.58 30.57 29.07
C THR A 6 26.83 29.28 29.33
N SER A 7 25.52 29.39 29.58
CA SER A 7 24.63 28.23 29.57
C SER A 7 24.79 27.53 28.22
N PRO A 8 24.91 26.19 28.20
CA PRO A 8 25.09 25.46 26.95
C PRO A 8 23.94 25.80 26.00
N THR A 9 24.27 26.25 24.81
CA THR A 9 23.25 26.57 23.81
C THR A 9 22.64 25.26 23.31
N THR A 10 21.37 25.28 22.94
CA THR A 10 20.67 24.10 22.38
C THR A 10 21.40 23.50 21.16
N GLY A 11 22.20 24.29 20.44
CA GLY A 11 23.03 23.82 19.34
C GLY A 11 24.25 23.00 19.76
N GLU A 12 24.83 23.27 20.93
CA GLU A 12 25.94 22.50 21.50
C GLU A 12 25.48 21.13 22.00
N LEU A 13 24.25 21.03 22.50
CA LEU A 13 23.68 19.76 23.00
C LEU A 13 23.14 18.85 21.89
N THR A 14 22.76 19.42 20.75
CA THR A 14 22.15 18.67 19.64
C THR A 14 23.07 18.52 18.44
N ASN A 15 24.24 19.16 18.45
CA ASN A 15 25.15 19.29 17.30
C ASN A 15 24.43 19.79 16.03
N ARG A 16 23.46 20.71 16.21
CA ARG A 16 22.60 21.23 15.14
C ARG A 16 22.30 22.71 15.33
N SER A 17 22.39 23.48 14.25
CA SER A 17 22.06 24.91 14.25
C SER A 17 20.56 25.21 14.40
N ASP A 18 19.69 24.25 14.05
CA ASP A 18 18.22 24.38 14.08
C ASP A 18 17.56 23.79 15.34
N GLY A 19 18.34 23.25 16.29
CA GLY A 19 17.81 22.48 17.43
C GLY A 19 16.78 23.25 18.27
N LEU A 20 17.03 24.54 18.53
CA LEU A 20 16.09 25.40 19.27
C LEU A 20 14.76 25.59 18.52
N GLN A 21 14.82 25.77 17.21
CA GLN A 21 13.63 25.95 16.37
C GLN A 21 12.78 24.67 16.36
N VAL A 22 13.42 23.51 16.22
CA VAL A 22 12.75 22.20 16.28
C VAL A 22 12.07 21.97 17.63
N ILE A 23 12.76 22.22 18.74
CA ILE A 23 12.18 22.04 20.09
C ILE A 23 11.02 23.01 20.32
N THR A 24 11.17 24.27 19.91
CA THR A 24 10.10 25.28 20.05
C THR A 24 8.88 24.90 19.21
N ALA A 25 9.08 24.46 17.97
CA ALA A 25 8.00 23.97 17.12
C ALA A 25 7.33 22.72 17.71
N ALA A 26 8.10 21.77 18.23
CA ALA A 26 7.58 20.57 18.86
C ALA A 26 6.73 20.91 20.09
N ALA A 27 7.20 21.81 20.96
CA ALA A 27 6.47 22.26 22.13
C ALA A 27 5.12 22.90 21.76
N LYS A 28 5.07 23.72 20.69
CA LYS A 28 3.81 24.29 20.17
C LYS A 28 2.84 23.20 19.73
N VAL A 29 3.31 22.23 18.94
CA VAL A 29 2.48 21.14 18.43
C VAL A 29 1.98 20.27 19.59
N LEU A 30 2.88 19.85 20.49
CA LEU A 30 2.54 19.04 21.66
C LEU A 30 1.48 19.74 22.52
N THR A 31 1.70 21.01 22.87
CA THR A 31 0.72 21.80 23.65
C THR A 31 -0.64 21.82 22.96
N ALA A 32 -0.67 22.06 21.64
CA ALA A 32 -1.91 22.11 20.89
C ALA A 32 -2.67 20.79 20.91
N VAL A 33 -1.99 19.64 20.76
CA VAL A 33 -2.62 18.32 20.66
C VAL A 33 -2.90 17.67 22.02
N THR A 34 -2.22 18.07 23.09
CA THR A 34 -2.48 17.56 24.45
C THR A 34 -3.51 18.37 25.21
N THR A 35 -3.73 19.64 24.85
CA THR A 35 -4.69 20.52 25.56
C THR A 35 -6.13 20.25 25.13
N GLU A 36 -6.35 19.99 23.85
CA GLU A 36 -7.70 19.80 23.32
C GLU A 36 -7.71 18.70 22.26
N PHE A 37 -8.64 17.75 22.43
CA PHE A 37 -8.89 16.72 21.44
C PHE A 37 -9.78 17.30 20.33
N GLN A 38 -9.18 17.57 19.18
CA GLN A 38 -9.88 18.04 17.98
C GLN A 38 -9.42 17.21 16.78
N PRO A 39 -10.33 16.65 15.97
CA PRO A 39 -9.99 16.02 14.70
C PRO A 39 -9.32 17.02 13.75
N ARG A 40 -8.08 16.75 13.37
CA ARG A 40 -7.30 17.56 12.42
C ARG A 40 -6.19 16.75 11.79
N SER A 41 -5.72 17.15 10.63
CA SER A 41 -4.57 16.50 9.98
C SER A 41 -3.22 17.05 10.46
N ARG A 42 -2.13 16.30 10.24
CA ARG A 42 -0.76 16.80 10.44
C ARG A 42 -0.47 18.01 9.56
N VAL A 43 -1.02 18.02 8.34
CA VAL A 43 -0.88 19.09 7.36
C VAL A 43 -1.51 20.39 7.89
N GLU A 44 -2.74 20.30 8.41
CA GLU A 44 -3.42 21.43 9.05
C GLU A 44 -2.64 21.95 10.27
N LEU A 45 -2.12 21.05 11.10
CA LEU A 45 -1.29 21.41 12.25
C LEU A 45 -0.03 22.17 11.84
N GLY A 46 0.70 21.66 10.85
CA GLY A 46 1.90 22.29 10.31
C GLY A 46 1.60 23.68 9.75
N ALA A 47 0.60 23.78 8.88
CA ALA A 47 0.21 25.06 8.28
C ALA A 47 -0.25 26.09 9.34
N LYS A 48 -1.12 25.68 10.28
CA LYS A 48 -1.72 26.59 11.27
C LYS A 48 -0.74 27.04 12.36
N LEU A 49 0.11 26.14 12.83
CA LEU A 49 0.99 26.42 13.97
C LEU A 49 2.40 26.87 13.56
N LEU A 50 2.85 26.43 12.37
CA LEU A 50 4.24 26.56 11.93
C LEU A 50 4.37 27.29 10.59
N GLY A 51 3.26 27.56 9.89
CA GLY A 51 3.27 28.20 8.57
C GLY A 51 3.78 27.30 7.44
N ASP A 52 3.93 25.99 7.69
CA ASP A 52 4.43 25.01 6.72
C ASP A 52 3.63 23.72 6.83
N ALA A 53 2.84 23.43 5.79
CA ALA A 53 2.04 22.22 5.65
C ALA A 53 2.87 20.92 5.72
N HIS A 54 4.16 20.99 5.41
CA HIS A 54 5.11 19.87 5.37
C HIS A 54 6.02 19.81 6.61
N ALA A 55 5.76 20.65 7.63
CA ALA A 55 6.59 20.69 8.83
C ALA A 55 6.57 19.36 9.63
N LEU A 56 5.47 18.60 9.51
CA LEU A 56 5.22 17.37 10.27
C LEU A 56 5.25 16.10 9.40
N ASP A 57 5.86 16.18 8.22
CA ASP A 57 6.10 15.03 7.33
C ASP A 57 7.02 14.00 8.01
N GLU A 58 6.84 12.71 7.70
CA GLU A 58 7.46 11.60 8.46
C GLU A 58 8.98 11.56 8.38
N ASP A 59 9.55 12.13 7.32
CA ASP A 59 10.98 12.27 7.07
C ASP A 59 11.60 13.48 7.79
N ARG A 60 10.79 14.33 8.43
CA ARG A 60 11.26 15.50 9.18
C ARG A 60 11.66 15.13 10.60
N LEU A 61 12.76 15.71 11.09
CA LEU A 61 13.18 15.56 12.49
C LEU A 61 12.08 16.01 13.47
N LEU A 62 11.36 17.08 13.15
CA LEU A 62 10.27 17.59 13.97
C LEU A 62 9.19 16.54 14.22
N HIS A 63 8.83 15.75 13.21
CA HIS A 63 7.87 14.65 13.35
C HIS A 63 8.32 13.64 14.41
N LEU A 64 9.59 13.23 14.37
CA LEU A 64 10.17 12.30 15.36
C LEU A 64 10.16 12.89 16.78
N VAL A 65 10.48 14.17 16.93
CA VAL A 65 10.50 14.85 18.24
C VAL A 65 9.08 14.94 18.82
N VAL A 66 8.08 15.28 17.99
CA VAL A 66 6.68 15.31 18.44
C VAL A 66 6.19 13.91 18.81
N LEU A 67 6.47 12.88 18.00
CA LEU A 67 6.13 11.49 18.35
C LEU A 67 6.72 11.05 19.69
N ARG A 68 7.97 11.40 19.98
CA ARG A 68 8.59 11.14 21.29
C ARG A 68 7.85 11.86 22.42
N GLY A 69 7.47 13.11 22.21
CA GLY A 69 6.68 13.88 23.19
C GLY A 69 5.30 13.26 23.44
N LEU A 70 4.60 12.81 22.39
CA LEU A 70 3.31 12.14 22.51
C LEU A 70 3.42 10.79 23.21
N ALA A 71 4.44 10.00 22.88
CA ALA A 71 4.70 8.73 23.55
C ALA A 71 4.97 8.95 25.04
N ALA A 72 5.82 9.92 25.38
CA ALA A 72 6.10 10.29 26.76
C ALA A 72 4.84 10.78 27.50
N ALA A 73 4.02 11.63 26.87
CA ALA A 73 2.80 12.16 27.46
C ALA A 73 1.72 11.08 27.68
N SER A 74 1.73 9.99 26.90
CA SER A 74 0.80 8.87 27.04
C SER A 74 1.39 7.68 27.82
N GLY A 75 2.62 7.77 28.31
CA GLY A 75 3.33 6.67 28.96
C GLY A 75 3.58 5.46 28.04
N ARG A 76 3.59 5.66 26.71
CA ARG A 76 3.81 4.62 25.71
C ARG A 76 5.28 4.54 25.31
N THR A 77 5.72 3.36 24.88
CA THR A 77 7.00 3.21 24.18
C THR A 77 6.94 3.94 22.85
N LEU A 78 8.08 4.50 22.40
CA LEU A 78 8.14 5.15 21.09
C LEU A 78 7.83 4.11 20.00
N PRO A 79 6.79 4.33 19.17
CA PRO A 79 6.41 3.39 18.13
C PRO A 79 7.51 3.26 17.07
N SER A 80 7.73 2.02 16.61
CA SER A 80 8.71 1.71 15.55
C SER A 80 8.02 1.51 14.20
N ALA A 81 6.85 0.86 14.21
CA ALA A 81 6.07 0.60 13.02
C ALA A 81 5.23 1.82 12.59
N ALA A 82 5.00 1.97 11.29
CA ALA A 82 4.19 3.06 10.74
C ALA A 82 2.72 3.01 11.21
N GLY A 83 2.19 1.81 11.48
CA GLY A 83 0.84 1.64 12.05
C GLY A 83 0.74 2.22 13.46
N GLU A 84 1.65 1.82 14.35
CA GLU A 84 1.72 2.30 15.73
C GLU A 84 1.95 3.83 15.80
N ARG A 85 2.77 4.38 14.90
CA ARG A 85 2.96 5.83 14.76
C ARG A 85 1.65 6.55 14.43
N ARG A 86 0.87 6.00 13.50
CA ARG A 86 -0.46 6.54 13.13
C ARG A 86 -1.43 6.45 14.29
N GLU A 87 -1.48 5.33 15.00
CA GLU A 87 -2.32 5.15 16.19
C GLU A 87 -1.98 6.14 17.29
N LEU A 88 -0.68 6.41 17.52
CA LEU A 88 -0.25 7.40 18.50
C LEU A 88 -0.74 8.81 18.13
N TRP A 89 -0.62 9.23 16.87
CA TRP A 89 -1.18 10.51 16.41
C TRP A 89 -2.70 10.58 16.59
N GLN A 90 -3.42 9.51 16.23
CA GLN A 90 -4.87 9.43 16.35
C GLN A 90 -5.34 9.53 17.81
N ALA A 91 -4.59 8.98 18.76
CA ALA A 91 -4.88 9.09 20.19
C ALA A 91 -4.93 10.55 20.69
N TYR A 92 -4.29 11.47 19.96
CA TYR A 92 -4.29 12.91 20.23
C TYR A 92 -5.12 13.72 19.22
N GLY A 93 -6.07 13.08 18.54
CA GLY A 93 -6.99 13.73 17.59
C GLY A 93 -6.38 14.05 16.23
N VAL A 94 -5.14 13.63 15.98
CA VAL A 94 -4.47 13.85 14.71
C VAL A 94 -4.76 12.68 13.77
N THR A 95 -5.74 12.86 12.90
CA THR A 95 -6.22 11.80 12.01
C THR A 95 -5.49 11.83 10.67
N PRO A 96 -5.23 10.66 10.06
CA PRO A 96 -4.69 10.60 8.72
C PRO A 96 -5.70 11.15 7.71
N ASP A 97 -5.20 11.56 6.55
CA ASP A 97 -6.04 11.73 5.38
C ASP A 97 -6.64 10.37 4.99
N LEU A 98 -7.96 10.36 4.75
CA LEU A 98 -8.73 9.15 4.49
C LEU A 98 -9.14 9.00 3.02
N ILE A 99 -8.89 9.99 2.17
CA ILE A 99 -9.48 10.05 0.82
C ILE A 99 -8.48 10.15 -0.32
N SER A 100 -7.24 10.62 -0.12
CA SER A 100 -6.30 10.76 -1.25
C SER A 100 -5.70 9.43 -1.70
N ALA A 101 -5.43 8.52 -0.76
CA ALA A 101 -5.02 7.16 -1.09
C ALA A 101 -6.24 6.34 -1.51
N THR A 102 -6.10 5.59 -2.60
CA THR A 102 -7.17 4.75 -3.13
C THR A 102 -6.70 3.34 -3.46
N CYS A 103 -7.64 2.41 -3.55
CA CYS A 103 -7.45 1.08 -4.11
C CYS A 103 -8.46 0.90 -5.23
N LEU A 104 -7.99 0.67 -6.46
CA LEU A 104 -8.86 0.44 -7.61
C LEU A 104 -9.32 -1.02 -7.61
N THR A 105 -10.61 -1.25 -7.79
CA THR A 105 -11.24 -2.57 -7.66
C THR A 105 -12.28 -2.80 -8.75
N LEU A 106 -12.57 -4.07 -9.05
CA LEU A 106 -13.62 -4.49 -9.98
C LEU A 106 -14.39 -5.68 -9.41
N GLY A 107 -15.70 -5.70 -9.61
CA GLY A 107 -16.56 -6.85 -9.33
C GLY A 107 -16.81 -7.13 -7.85
N LEU A 108 -16.27 -6.35 -6.91
CA LEU A 108 -16.47 -6.57 -5.48
C LEU A 108 -17.94 -6.53 -5.10
N ARG A 109 -18.40 -7.59 -4.43
CA ARG A 109 -19.78 -7.77 -3.98
C ARG A 109 -19.80 -8.15 -2.51
N PRO A 110 -19.51 -7.21 -1.59
CA PRO A 110 -19.59 -7.50 -0.17
C PRO A 110 -21.04 -7.78 0.26
N ASP A 111 -21.23 -8.63 1.26
CA ASP A 111 -22.55 -9.05 1.77
C ASP A 111 -23.24 -7.99 2.65
N GLY A 112 -22.58 -6.89 2.99
CA GLY A 112 -23.10 -5.87 3.91
C GLY A 112 -24.29 -5.07 3.35
N GLU A 113 -25.14 -4.53 4.22
CA GLU A 113 -26.27 -3.66 3.85
C GLU A 113 -25.94 -2.15 3.92
N ASP A 114 -24.67 -1.81 4.18
CA ASP A 114 -24.23 -0.43 4.19
C ASP A 114 -24.18 0.18 2.77
N ARG A 115 -24.08 1.51 2.72
CA ARG A 115 -24.12 2.26 1.44
C ARG A 115 -22.92 1.96 0.54
N VAL A 116 -21.76 1.66 1.11
CA VAL A 116 -20.56 1.33 0.33
C VAL A 116 -20.75 -0.05 -0.28
N SER A 117 -21.25 -1.02 0.48
CA SER A 117 -21.57 -2.36 -0.02
C SER A 117 -22.61 -2.31 -1.16
N HIS A 118 -23.67 -1.51 -1.01
CA HIS A 118 -24.65 -1.30 -2.06
C HIS A 118 -24.03 -0.65 -3.33
N ARG A 119 -23.18 0.38 -3.17
CA ARG A 119 -22.47 1.03 -4.28
C ARG A 119 -21.57 0.04 -5.02
N LEU A 120 -20.84 -0.80 -4.29
CA LEU A 120 -19.95 -1.81 -4.88
C LEU A 120 -20.75 -2.87 -5.66
N ARG A 121 -21.88 -3.35 -5.12
CA ARG A 121 -22.77 -4.27 -5.86
C ARG A 121 -23.32 -3.65 -7.14
N LEU A 122 -23.79 -2.39 -7.09
CA LEU A 122 -24.25 -1.67 -8.28
C LEU A 122 -23.15 -1.53 -9.34
N ALA A 123 -21.94 -1.17 -8.94
CA ALA A 123 -20.81 -1.07 -9.85
C ALA A 123 -20.43 -2.44 -10.44
N ALA A 124 -20.46 -3.50 -9.63
CA ALA A 124 -20.24 -4.86 -10.12
C ALA A 124 -21.31 -5.29 -11.14
N ASP A 125 -22.57 -4.93 -10.94
CA ASP A 125 -23.66 -5.22 -11.89
C ASP A 125 -23.49 -4.45 -13.21
N ALA A 126 -22.95 -3.23 -13.16
CA ALA A 126 -22.63 -2.42 -14.34
C ALA A 126 -21.31 -2.80 -15.02
N GLY A 127 -20.41 -3.49 -14.31
CA GLY A 127 -19.05 -3.76 -14.74
C GLY A 127 -18.09 -2.58 -14.61
N ASP A 128 -18.40 -1.63 -13.73
CA ASP A 128 -17.63 -0.41 -13.55
C ASP A 128 -16.51 -0.60 -12.50
N PRO A 129 -15.25 -0.19 -12.81
CA PRO A 129 -14.20 -0.06 -11.82
C PRO A 129 -14.52 0.97 -10.72
N VAL A 130 -14.10 0.69 -9.49
CA VAL A 130 -14.34 1.58 -8.34
C VAL A 130 -13.05 1.80 -7.54
N HIS A 131 -12.73 3.08 -7.29
CA HIS A 131 -11.75 3.45 -6.28
C HIS A 131 -12.38 3.40 -4.89
N LEU A 132 -11.82 2.57 -4.02
CA LEU A 132 -12.08 2.58 -2.59
C LEU A 132 -11.08 3.49 -1.88
N THR A 133 -11.55 4.21 -0.86
CA THR A 133 -10.73 5.04 0.03
C THR A 133 -10.69 4.44 1.44
N ALA A 134 -9.79 4.93 2.30
CA ALA A 134 -9.84 4.55 3.72
C ALA A 134 -11.16 5.00 4.38
N TRP A 135 -11.78 6.08 3.91
CA TRP A 135 -13.11 6.49 4.34
C TRP A 135 -14.15 5.41 4.06
N ASP A 136 -14.17 4.84 2.85
CA ASP A 136 -15.09 3.76 2.50
C ASP A 136 -14.89 2.52 3.38
N LEU A 137 -13.63 2.13 3.60
CA LEU A 137 -13.27 0.98 4.43
C LEU A 137 -13.64 1.15 5.91
N ARG A 138 -13.83 2.38 6.41
CA ARG A 138 -14.35 2.61 7.77
C ARG A 138 -15.85 2.31 7.89
N HIS A 139 -16.57 2.30 6.78
CA HIS A 139 -18.03 2.16 6.76
C HIS A 139 -18.51 0.86 6.11
N CYS A 140 -17.58 -0.02 5.72
CA CYS A 140 -17.84 -1.25 4.98
C CYS A 140 -16.91 -2.35 5.47
N GLU A 141 -17.45 -3.52 5.78
CA GLU A 141 -16.67 -4.75 5.91
C GLU A 141 -16.66 -5.44 4.54
N LEU A 142 -15.48 -5.75 4.01
CA LEU A 142 -15.33 -6.40 2.69
C LEU A 142 -15.53 -7.91 2.80
N SER A 143 -16.67 -8.35 3.30
CA SER A 143 -17.03 -9.76 3.40
C SER A 143 -17.54 -10.27 2.06
N LEU A 144 -16.72 -11.02 1.33
CA LEU A 144 -17.11 -11.64 0.05
C LEU A 144 -17.68 -13.04 0.24
N PRO A 145 -18.61 -13.48 -0.63
CA PRO A 145 -19.02 -14.87 -0.68
C PRO A 145 -17.81 -15.77 -0.96
N ARG A 146 -17.65 -16.82 -0.15
CA ARG A 146 -16.49 -17.72 -0.20
C ARG A 146 -16.39 -18.46 -1.54
N GLY A 147 -15.19 -18.48 -2.11
CA GLY A 147 -14.81 -19.47 -3.14
C GLY A 147 -14.28 -18.89 -4.44
N GLU A 148 -14.57 -17.63 -4.77
CA GLU A 148 -14.01 -17.01 -5.97
C GLU A 148 -12.59 -16.48 -5.71
N PRO A 149 -11.61 -16.80 -6.58
CA PRO A 149 -10.29 -16.20 -6.47
C PRO A 149 -10.36 -14.71 -6.83
N VAL A 150 -9.64 -13.89 -6.07
CA VAL A 150 -9.45 -12.47 -6.38
C VAL A 150 -8.13 -12.33 -7.11
N LEU A 151 -8.16 -11.76 -8.31
CA LEU A 151 -6.95 -11.35 -9.00
C LEU A 151 -6.45 -10.03 -8.41
N VAL A 152 -5.19 -9.99 -8.03
CA VAL A 152 -4.46 -8.80 -7.67
C VAL A 152 -3.53 -8.49 -8.85
N CYS A 153 -3.75 -7.38 -9.55
CA CYS A 153 -2.89 -6.96 -10.66
C CYS A 153 -2.14 -5.68 -10.27
N GLU A 154 -0.99 -5.44 -10.90
CA GLU A 154 -0.22 -4.23 -10.65
C GLU A 154 -0.75 -3.06 -11.47
N ASN A 155 -1.07 -3.32 -12.74
CA ASN A 155 -1.33 -2.29 -13.72
C ASN A 155 -2.83 -2.00 -13.90
N PRO A 156 -3.29 -0.73 -13.81
CA PRO A 156 -4.69 -0.36 -14.07
C PRO A 156 -5.20 -0.79 -15.45
N ARG A 157 -4.33 -0.88 -16.46
CA ARG A 157 -4.69 -1.31 -17.82
C ARG A 157 -5.20 -2.75 -17.85
N VAL A 158 -4.71 -3.62 -16.97
CA VAL A 158 -5.18 -5.00 -16.84
C VAL A 158 -6.59 -5.04 -16.30
N LEU A 159 -6.86 -4.25 -15.26
CA LEU A 159 -8.20 -4.15 -14.69
C LEU A 159 -9.19 -3.59 -15.73
N GLU A 160 -8.80 -2.58 -16.49
CA GLU A 160 -9.61 -2.04 -17.59
C GLU A 160 -9.93 -3.12 -18.63
N ALA A 161 -8.93 -3.86 -19.11
CA ALA A 161 -9.13 -4.93 -20.09
C ALA A 161 -10.03 -6.06 -19.55
N ILE A 162 -9.95 -6.37 -18.25
CA ILE A 162 -10.84 -7.33 -17.60
C ILE A 162 -12.27 -6.78 -17.52
N ALA A 163 -12.46 -5.51 -17.18
CA ALA A 163 -13.78 -4.87 -17.16
C ALA A 163 -14.41 -4.87 -18.57
N GLU A 164 -13.65 -4.52 -19.61
CA GLU A 164 -14.11 -4.55 -21.01
C GLU A 164 -14.51 -5.96 -21.47
N THR A 165 -13.79 -6.99 -21.01
CA THR A 165 -14.00 -8.37 -21.47
C THR A 165 -15.07 -9.12 -20.67
N PHE A 166 -15.15 -8.88 -19.37
CA PHE A 166 -15.94 -9.67 -18.43
C PHE A 166 -16.94 -8.86 -17.60
N GLY A 167 -16.98 -7.53 -17.75
CA GLY A 167 -17.72 -6.67 -16.84
C GLY A 167 -17.29 -6.91 -15.39
N GLY A 168 -18.25 -6.88 -14.46
CA GLY A 168 -18.01 -7.12 -13.03
C GLY A 168 -18.04 -8.59 -12.62
N HIS A 169 -17.94 -9.53 -13.58
CA HIS A 169 -17.95 -10.96 -13.31
C HIS A 169 -16.58 -11.53 -12.90
N ARG A 170 -15.57 -10.68 -12.71
CA ARG A 170 -14.27 -11.03 -12.15
C ARG A 170 -13.95 -10.11 -10.98
N LEU A 171 -13.42 -10.69 -9.91
CA LEU A 171 -12.96 -9.97 -8.73
C LEU A 171 -11.52 -9.53 -8.95
N VAL A 172 -11.30 -8.22 -9.06
CA VAL A 172 -9.95 -7.67 -9.27
C VAL A 172 -9.66 -6.58 -8.25
N VAL A 173 -8.44 -6.60 -7.72
CA VAL A 173 -7.84 -5.53 -6.93
C VAL A 173 -6.59 -5.07 -7.66
N CYS A 174 -6.51 -3.80 -8.02
CA CYS A 174 -5.32 -3.24 -8.64
C CYS A 174 -4.48 -2.49 -7.60
N THR A 175 -3.18 -2.79 -7.55
CA THR A 175 -2.24 -2.11 -6.64
C THR A 175 -1.78 -0.76 -7.19
N SER A 176 -1.81 -0.56 -8.51
CA SER A 176 -1.30 0.62 -9.22
C SER A 176 0.16 0.91 -8.88
N GLY A 177 1.01 -0.12 -8.97
CA GLY A 177 2.40 -0.10 -8.50
C GLY A 177 2.52 -0.51 -7.03
N GLU A 178 3.35 0.22 -6.24
CA GLU A 178 3.59 -0.10 -4.83
C GLU A 178 2.28 -0.06 -4.01
N PRO A 179 1.93 -1.15 -3.30
CA PRO A 179 0.71 -1.21 -2.49
C PRO A 179 0.68 -0.14 -1.39
N ASN A 180 -0.22 0.84 -1.52
CA ASN A 180 -0.47 1.82 -0.47
C ASN A 180 -1.27 1.22 0.71
N THR A 181 -1.54 2.04 1.73
CA THR A 181 -2.25 1.60 2.95
C THR A 181 -3.68 1.13 2.69
N VAL A 182 -4.39 1.71 1.71
CA VAL A 182 -5.75 1.31 1.34
C VAL A 182 -5.73 -0.03 0.63
N VAL A 183 -4.83 -0.21 -0.35
CA VAL A 183 -4.61 -1.51 -1.02
C VAL A 183 -4.29 -2.59 0.01
N THR A 184 -3.32 -2.31 0.89
CA THR A 184 -2.96 -3.20 2.01
C THR A 184 -4.19 -3.58 2.84
N THR A 185 -5.02 -2.63 3.24
CA THR A 185 -6.21 -2.87 4.08
C THR A 185 -7.27 -3.69 3.32
N VAL A 186 -7.45 -3.45 2.03
CA VAL A 186 -8.33 -4.26 1.18
C VAL A 186 -7.85 -5.70 1.16
N LEU A 187 -6.57 -5.94 0.84
CA LEU A 187 -6.01 -7.29 0.79
C LEU A 187 -6.14 -8.02 2.14
N GLU A 188 -5.84 -7.34 3.26
CA GLU A 188 -6.01 -7.89 4.62
C GLU A 188 -7.44 -8.37 4.88
N ARG A 189 -8.44 -7.63 4.42
CA ARG A 189 -9.86 -7.98 4.60
C ARG A 189 -10.33 -9.08 3.67
N LEU A 190 -9.68 -9.26 2.52
CA LEU A 190 -10.03 -10.29 1.54
C LEU A 190 -9.40 -11.65 1.84
N VAL A 191 -8.21 -11.69 2.46
CA VAL A 191 -7.50 -12.94 2.81
C VAL A 191 -8.37 -13.98 3.52
N PRO A 192 -9.24 -13.64 4.49
CA PRO A 192 -10.09 -14.62 5.17
C PRO A 192 -11.21 -15.23 4.30
N ALA A 193 -11.57 -14.57 3.20
CA ALA A 193 -12.73 -14.92 2.38
C ALA A 193 -12.36 -15.50 1.01
N ALA A 194 -11.18 -15.16 0.48
CA ALA A 194 -10.79 -15.51 -0.88
C ALA A 194 -9.29 -15.85 -0.99
N ARG A 195 -8.97 -16.71 -1.97
CA ARG A 195 -7.59 -16.93 -2.39
C ARG A 195 -7.18 -15.78 -3.30
N LEU A 196 -6.10 -15.09 -2.92
CA LEU A 196 -5.52 -14.02 -3.72
C LEU A 196 -4.53 -14.60 -4.74
N ARG A 197 -4.68 -14.22 -6.01
CA ARG A 197 -3.72 -14.50 -7.09
C ARG A 197 -3.06 -13.20 -7.48
N TYR A 198 -1.74 -13.13 -7.58
CA TYR A 198 -1.04 -11.92 -8.00
C TYR A 198 -0.47 -12.09 -9.41
N HIS A 199 -0.59 -11.06 -10.23
CA HIS A 199 0.19 -10.88 -11.45
C HIS A 199 0.69 -9.43 -11.51
N GLY A 200 1.86 -9.22 -12.10
CA GLY A 200 2.50 -7.91 -12.23
C GLY A 200 3.62 -7.96 -13.25
N ASP A 201 4.38 -6.87 -13.36
CA ASP A 201 5.49 -6.77 -14.31
C ASP A 201 6.60 -7.79 -14.00
N PHE A 202 7.21 -8.35 -15.04
CA PHE A 202 8.47 -9.06 -14.92
C PHE A 202 9.63 -8.08 -14.99
N ASP A 203 9.76 -7.25 -13.97
CA ASP A 203 10.94 -6.47 -13.68
C ASP A 203 11.33 -6.64 -12.19
N TRP A 204 12.50 -6.13 -11.78
CA TRP A 204 12.93 -6.35 -10.40
C TRP A 204 12.07 -5.62 -9.36
N ALA A 205 11.40 -4.52 -9.73
CA ALA A 205 10.49 -3.81 -8.85
C ALA A 205 9.17 -4.60 -8.66
N GLY A 206 8.59 -5.10 -9.74
CA GLY A 206 7.42 -5.98 -9.77
C GLY A 206 7.66 -7.29 -9.02
N ILE A 207 8.84 -7.92 -9.19
CA ILE A 207 9.24 -9.09 -8.39
C ILE A 207 9.35 -8.72 -6.89
N ALA A 208 9.87 -7.54 -6.55
CA ALA A 208 9.94 -7.08 -5.17
C ALA A 208 8.55 -6.85 -4.56
N ILE A 209 7.60 -6.29 -5.33
CA ILE A 209 6.19 -6.15 -4.92
C ILE A 209 5.58 -7.54 -4.69
N ALA A 210 5.70 -8.45 -5.65
CA ALA A 210 5.19 -9.81 -5.56
C ALA A 210 5.72 -10.53 -4.31
N ASN A 211 7.03 -10.44 -4.03
CA ASN A 211 7.65 -11.00 -2.83
C ASN A 211 7.04 -10.44 -1.53
N ARG A 212 6.80 -9.13 -1.45
CA ARG A 212 6.16 -8.52 -0.29
C ARG A 212 4.73 -9.02 -0.10
N LEU A 213 3.96 -9.12 -1.19
CA LEU A 213 2.59 -9.61 -1.15
C LEU A 213 2.51 -11.09 -0.78
N VAL A 214 3.43 -11.92 -1.27
CA VAL A 214 3.56 -13.34 -0.90
C VAL A 214 3.85 -13.46 0.59
N ALA A 215 4.86 -12.73 1.08
CA ALA A 215 5.27 -12.79 2.48
C ALA A 215 4.17 -12.30 3.44
N ARG A 216 3.41 -11.27 3.06
CA ARG A 216 2.43 -10.64 3.95
C ARG A 216 1.03 -11.23 3.87
N PHE A 217 0.56 -11.59 2.68
CA PHE A 217 -0.82 -12.00 2.44
C PHE A 217 -0.95 -13.42 1.88
N SER A 218 0.19 -14.12 1.68
CA SER A 218 0.21 -15.43 1.04
C SER A 218 -0.51 -15.43 -0.31
N VAL A 219 -0.41 -14.32 -1.06
CA VAL A 219 -0.89 -14.29 -2.45
C VAL A 219 -0.15 -15.34 -3.26
N VAL A 220 -0.81 -15.90 -4.26
CA VAL A 220 -0.19 -16.87 -5.16
C VAL A 220 0.21 -16.16 -6.44
N PRO A 221 1.50 -16.03 -6.78
CA PRO A 221 1.94 -15.58 -8.09
C PRO A 221 1.31 -16.47 -9.16
N TRP A 222 0.51 -15.88 -10.04
CA TRP A 222 -0.30 -16.57 -11.02
C TRP A 222 0.15 -16.14 -12.40
N LEU A 223 0.52 -17.10 -13.25
CA LEU A 223 1.18 -16.85 -14.55
C LEU A 223 2.50 -16.08 -14.45
N MET A 224 3.19 -16.21 -13.31
CA MET A 224 4.50 -15.60 -13.06
C MET A 224 5.59 -16.66 -12.93
N THR A 225 5.73 -17.56 -13.90
CA THR A 225 6.83 -18.55 -13.93
C THR A 225 7.92 -18.17 -14.91
N ALA A 226 9.08 -18.83 -14.86
CA ALA A 226 10.13 -18.69 -15.89
C ALA A 226 9.57 -18.85 -17.31
N ALA A 227 8.73 -19.86 -17.53
CA ALA A 227 8.10 -20.10 -18.84
C ALA A 227 7.14 -18.97 -19.25
N ASN A 228 6.42 -18.37 -18.30
CA ASN A 228 5.55 -17.22 -18.61
C ASN A 228 6.36 -15.98 -18.97
N TYR A 229 7.46 -15.73 -18.26
CA TYR A 229 8.40 -14.66 -18.58
C TYR A 229 8.98 -14.81 -19.98
N GLU A 230 9.52 -15.99 -20.30
CA GLU A 230 10.12 -16.26 -21.61
C GLU A 230 9.10 -16.14 -22.74
N ALA A 231 7.87 -16.60 -22.53
CA ALA A 231 6.78 -16.44 -23.50
C ALA A 231 6.36 -14.98 -23.69
N GLY A 232 6.59 -14.12 -22.70
CA GLY A 232 6.29 -12.69 -22.74
C GLY A 232 7.37 -11.82 -23.39
N LEU A 233 8.58 -12.36 -23.63
CA LEU A 233 9.66 -11.62 -24.27
C LEU A 233 9.29 -11.22 -25.70
N GLN A 234 9.48 -9.95 -26.03
CA GLN A 234 9.22 -9.40 -27.37
C GLN A 234 10.43 -8.63 -27.89
N PRO A 235 10.59 -8.50 -29.23
CA PRO A 235 11.57 -7.58 -29.79
C PRO A 235 11.34 -6.16 -29.27
N GLY A 236 12.35 -5.57 -28.63
CA GLY A 236 12.27 -4.23 -28.05
C GLY A 236 11.78 -4.17 -26.61
N SER A 237 11.65 -5.30 -25.91
CA SER A 237 11.52 -5.32 -24.45
C SER A 237 12.59 -4.45 -23.79
N PRO A 238 12.25 -3.66 -22.75
CA PRO A 238 13.21 -2.79 -22.07
C PRO A 238 14.24 -3.60 -21.28
N GLU A 239 15.40 -3.02 -21.02
CA GLU A 239 16.44 -3.65 -20.20
C GLU A 239 16.09 -3.59 -18.70
N LEU A 240 16.51 -4.62 -17.95
CA LEU A 240 16.44 -4.63 -16.49
C LEU A 240 17.56 -3.76 -15.91
N LEU A 241 17.21 -2.55 -15.48
CA LEU A 241 18.18 -1.57 -14.97
C LEU A 241 18.39 -1.63 -13.45
N ASP A 242 17.40 -2.14 -12.72
CA ASP A 242 17.43 -2.19 -11.26
C ASP A 242 18.27 -3.35 -10.72
N PRO A 243 18.71 -3.30 -9.45
CA PRO A 243 19.38 -4.42 -8.81
C PRO A 243 18.51 -5.69 -8.81
N PRO A 244 19.09 -6.87 -9.11
CA PRO A 244 18.34 -8.11 -9.14
C PRO A 244 17.64 -8.43 -7.82
N THR A 245 16.39 -8.88 -7.91
CA THR A 245 15.59 -9.37 -6.78
C THR A 245 15.16 -10.80 -7.07
N GLU A 246 15.52 -11.76 -6.21
CA GLU A 246 15.16 -13.16 -6.43
C GLU A 246 13.65 -13.40 -6.18
N PRO A 247 12.92 -14.01 -7.14
CA PRO A 247 11.53 -14.41 -6.91
C PRO A 247 11.45 -15.52 -5.86
N SER A 248 10.69 -15.30 -4.80
CA SER A 248 10.60 -16.27 -3.68
C SER A 248 9.83 -17.55 -4.03
N TRP A 249 9.10 -17.57 -5.15
CA TRP A 249 8.24 -18.69 -5.57
C TRP A 249 8.83 -19.51 -6.72
N ASP A 250 9.80 -18.98 -7.46
CA ASP A 250 10.38 -19.62 -8.65
C ASP A 250 11.83 -19.15 -8.87
N ALA A 251 12.79 -20.01 -8.55
CA ALA A 251 14.22 -19.72 -8.72
C ALA A 251 14.64 -19.72 -10.20
N GLU A 252 13.94 -20.47 -11.07
CA GLU A 252 14.22 -20.49 -12.50
C GLU A 252 13.82 -19.17 -13.16
N LEU A 253 12.76 -18.52 -12.66
CA LEU A 253 12.36 -17.19 -13.13
C LEU A 253 13.47 -16.16 -12.92
N GLY A 254 14.07 -16.11 -11.72
CA GLY A 254 15.18 -15.20 -11.44
C GLY A 254 16.38 -15.45 -12.35
N ALA A 255 16.69 -16.72 -12.62
CA ALA A 255 17.76 -17.10 -13.55
C ALA A 255 17.46 -16.68 -14.99
N ALA A 256 16.24 -16.91 -15.47
CA ALA A 256 15.80 -16.52 -16.81
C ALA A 256 15.84 -15.00 -17.01
N MET A 257 15.38 -14.22 -16.02
CA MET A 257 15.44 -12.76 -16.04
C MET A 257 16.88 -12.23 -16.10
N ARG A 258 17.80 -12.81 -15.33
CA ARG A 258 19.23 -12.45 -15.41
C ARG A 258 19.87 -12.83 -16.73
N LEU A 259 19.50 -13.99 -17.29
CA LEU A 259 20.06 -14.48 -18.55
C LEU A 259 19.65 -13.60 -19.73
N ASN A 260 18.38 -13.22 -19.79
CA ASN A 260 17.85 -12.40 -20.87
C ASN A 260 18.12 -10.91 -20.66
N GLY A 261 18.10 -10.43 -19.40
CA GLY A 261 18.36 -9.04 -19.05
C GLY A 261 17.26 -8.07 -19.47
N LEU A 262 16.06 -8.57 -19.77
CA LEU A 262 14.94 -7.81 -20.31
C LEU A 262 13.71 -7.86 -19.39
N ALA A 263 12.97 -6.77 -19.31
CA ALA A 263 11.70 -6.68 -18.62
C ALA A 263 10.53 -7.04 -19.55
N VAL A 264 9.44 -7.54 -18.95
CA VAL A 264 8.17 -7.79 -19.64
C VAL A 264 7.06 -7.09 -18.86
N HIS A 265 6.46 -6.08 -19.48
CA HIS A 265 5.35 -5.33 -18.90
C HIS A 265 4.04 -6.13 -18.94
N GLU A 266 3.20 -5.91 -17.94
CA GLU A 266 1.90 -6.56 -17.79
C GLU A 266 1.01 -6.37 -19.03
N GLU A 267 1.06 -5.19 -19.67
CA GLU A 267 0.29 -4.91 -20.88
C GLU A 267 0.61 -5.83 -22.06
N SER A 268 1.87 -6.27 -22.15
CA SER A 268 2.33 -7.11 -23.27
C SER A 268 1.78 -8.53 -23.21
N VAL A 269 1.40 -8.99 -22.01
CA VAL A 269 0.86 -10.34 -21.76
C VAL A 269 -0.65 -10.36 -21.54
N LEU A 270 -1.34 -9.22 -21.69
CA LEU A 270 -2.80 -9.11 -21.53
C LEU A 270 -3.61 -10.19 -22.27
N PRO A 271 -3.33 -10.53 -23.54
CA PRO A 271 -4.09 -11.56 -24.24
C PRO A 271 -4.06 -12.93 -23.52
N THR A 272 -2.91 -13.28 -22.94
CA THR A 272 -2.74 -14.50 -22.15
C THR A 272 -3.54 -14.43 -20.86
N LEU A 273 -3.44 -13.33 -20.11
CA LEU A 273 -4.20 -13.14 -18.86
C LEU A 273 -5.71 -13.27 -19.09
N LEU A 274 -6.24 -12.61 -20.12
CA LEU A 274 -7.66 -12.66 -20.47
C LEU A 274 -8.10 -14.07 -20.91
N THR A 275 -7.23 -14.81 -21.61
CA THR A 275 -7.53 -16.19 -22.02
C THR A 275 -7.63 -17.11 -20.81
N GLU A 276 -6.66 -17.03 -19.90
CA GLU A 276 -6.61 -17.85 -18.69
C GLU A 276 -7.72 -17.49 -17.69
N LEU A 277 -8.20 -16.24 -17.69
CA LEU A 277 -9.38 -15.84 -16.91
C LEU A 277 -10.71 -16.35 -17.49
N ARG A 278 -10.76 -16.75 -18.77
CA ARG A 278 -11.96 -17.39 -19.36
C ARG A 278 -12.10 -18.84 -18.94
N GLU A 279 -10.98 -19.55 -18.79
CA GLU A 279 -11.01 -20.96 -18.41
C GLU A 279 -11.36 -21.11 -16.92
N PRO A 280 -12.37 -21.92 -16.56
CA PRO A 280 -12.64 -22.21 -15.16
C PRO A 280 -11.40 -22.89 -14.57
N ALA A 281 -10.91 -22.40 -13.42
CA ALA A 281 -9.72 -22.93 -12.77
C ALA A 281 -9.86 -24.45 -12.57
N VAL A 282 -9.23 -25.24 -13.44
CA VAL A 282 -9.16 -26.69 -13.30
C VAL A 282 -8.38 -26.95 -12.02
N ALA A 283 -9.05 -27.52 -11.02
CA ALA A 283 -8.42 -27.95 -9.79
C ALA A 283 -7.28 -28.92 -10.13
N ALA A 284 -6.04 -28.46 -9.99
CA ALA A 284 -4.86 -29.32 -10.02
C ALA A 284 -4.93 -30.28 -8.81
N SER A 285 -5.66 -31.37 -9.00
CA SER A 285 -5.65 -32.55 -8.15
C SER A 285 -5.36 -33.76 -9.03
N ARG A 286 -4.07 -34.08 -9.15
CA ARG A 286 -3.63 -35.45 -9.40
C ARG A 286 -2.42 -35.72 -8.52
N SER A 287 -2.69 -36.07 -7.26
CA SER A 287 -1.88 -37.05 -6.56
C SER A 287 -2.25 -38.43 -7.12
N THR A 288 -1.49 -38.88 -8.11
CA THR A 288 -1.23 -40.30 -8.34
C THR A 288 0.11 -40.56 -7.65
N GLY A 289 0.30 -41.45 -6.70
CA GLY A 289 -0.30 -42.75 -6.45
C GLY A 289 0.86 -43.60 -5.91
#